data_AF-A0A1M5PNK8-F1
#
_entry.id   AF-A0A1M5PNK8-F1
#
_cell.length_a   1.000
_cell.length_b   1.000
_cell.length_c   1.000
_cell.angle_alpha   90.00
_cell.angle_beta   90.00
_cell.angle_gamma   90.00
#
_symmetry.space_group_name_H-M   'P 1'
#
loop_
_entity.id
_entity.type
_entity.pdbx_description
1 polymer ?
#
loop_
_entity_poly.entity_id
_entity_poly.type
_entity_poly.pdbx_seq_one_letter_code
_entity_poly.pdbx_strand_id
1 'polypeptide(L)'
;MTLLLTDEELDLLPPDPLEAFLEFEAIARERTLGMISDSDTYGEDIYVSNIFAMAEVFDIESIIDVRNEYGGPKSILELYGIIRNRVDTLSLTFRLEKFKQRRSGHGPVLSISADIIETLRFHLTQMRSAVDKVEGIPIRKREAIVKRLSELDYEISTSRTKWESWLDLALELADTTSEVAEKLAPTKKMLDAIFKRLAKAKRNAQSLPSPDKQKQIEHQSDDEIESEDDIPF
;
A
#
# COMPACT_ATOMS: atom_id res chain seq x y z
N MET A 1 -33.49 -13.21 -10.65
CA MET A 1 -32.40 -12.51 -9.94
C MET A 1 -31.34 -12.15 -10.96
N THR A 2 -30.98 -10.88 -11.06
CA THR A 2 -29.93 -10.42 -11.97
C THR A 2 -28.57 -10.71 -11.34
N LEU A 3 -27.70 -11.43 -12.06
CA LEU A 3 -26.34 -11.77 -11.58
C LEU A 3 -25.36 -10.62 -11.76
N LEU A 4 -25.67 -9.67 -12.64
CA LEU A 4 -24.88 -8.47 -12.86
C LEU A 4 -25.10 -7.49 -11.71
N LEU A 5 -24.01 -6.84 -11.26
CA LEU A 5 -24.13 -5.68 -10.40
C LEU A 5 -24.96 -4.61 -11.11
N THR A 6 -25.75 -3.89 -10.34
CA THR A 6 -26.41 -2.68 -10.83
C THR A 6 -25.37 -1.56 -10.96
N ASP A 7 -25.63 -0.58 -11.82
CA ASP A 7 -24.75 0.58 -11.97
C ASP A 7 -24.57 1.32 -10.62
N GLU A 8 -25.61 1.34 -9.78
CA GLU A 8 -25.56 1.91 -8.43
C GLU A 8 -24.57 1.17 -7.51
N GLU A 9 -24.45 -0.15 -7.64
CA GLU A 9 -23.49 -0.93 -6.84
C GLU A 9 -22.06 -0.79 -7.36
N LEU A 10 -21.87 -0.57 -8.66
CA LEU A 10 -20.57 -0.28 -9.25
C LEU A 10 -20.04 1.08 -8.78
N ASP A 11 -20.92 2.08 -8.64
CA ASP A 11 -20.57 3.41 -8.14
C ASP A 11 -20.12 3.43 -6.67
N LEU A 12 -20.50 2.40 -5.89
CA LEU A 12 -20.10 2.25 -4.49
C LEU A 12 -18.74 1.58 -4.30
N LEU A 13 -18.13 1.07 -5.36
CA LEU A 13 -16.86 0.36 -5.25
C LEU A 13 -15.71 1.31 -4.83
N PRO A 14 -14.74 0.81 -4.05
CA PRO A 14 -13.54 1.54 -3.68
C PRO A 14 -12.76 2.08 -4.89
N PRO A 15 -12.01 3.18 -4.74
CA PRO A 15 -11.19 3.73 -5.82
C PRO A 15 -9.92 2.90 -6.11
N ASP A 16 -9.51 2.03 -5.18
CA ASP A 16 -8.38 1.13 -5.37
C ASP A 16 -8.81 -0.08 -6.23
N PRO A 17 -8.16 -0.33 -7.38
CA PRO A 17 -8.57 -1.39 -8.30
C PRO A 17 -8.67 -2.79 -7.68
N LEU A 18 -7.70 -3.13 -6.81
CA LEU A 18 -7.63 -4.43 -6.18
C LEU A 18 -8.71 -4.55 -5.09
N GLU A 19 -8.91 -3.50 -4.30
CA GLU A 19 -9.98 -3.46 -3.31
C GLU A 19 -11.37 -3.55 -3.96
N ALA A 20 -11.60 -2.80 -5.04
CA ALA A 20 -12.83 -2.85 -5.83
C ALA A 20 -13.11 -4.25 -6.37
N PHE A 21 -12.09 -4.91 -6.94
CA PHE A 21 -12.19 -6.28 -7.42
C PHE A 21 -12.56 -7.26 -6.29
N LEU A 22 -11.94 -7.14 -5.12
CA LEU A 22 -12.22 -8.02 -3.97
C LEU A 22 -13.61 -7.81 -3.38
N GLU A 23 -14.11 -6.57 -3.35
CA GLU A 23 -15.48 -6.29 -2.91
C GLU A 23 -16.52 -6.81 -3.92
N PHE A 24 -16.28 -6.59 -5.22
CA PHE A 24 -17.08 -7.17 -6.28
C PHE A 24 -17.17 -8.70 -6.15
N GLU A 25 -16.02 -9.35 -5.96
CA GLU A 25 -15.96 -10.79 -5.89
C GLU A 25 -16.73 -11.34 -4.69
N ALA A 26 -16.66 -10.67 -3.54
CA ALA A 26 -17.43 -11.06 -2.36
C ALA A 26 -18.94 -11.03 -2.64
N ILE A 27 -19.43 -9.98 -3.31
CA ILE A 27 -20.84 -9.84 -3.71
C ILE A 27 -21.22 -10.93 -4.72
N ALA A 28 -20.40 -11.14 -5.74
CA ALA A 28 -20.63 -12.16 -6.77
C ALA A 28 -20.67 -13.58 -6.16
N ARG A 29 -19.78 -13.87 -5.21
CA ARG A 29 -19.72 -15.14 -4.49
C ARG A 29 -20.98 -15.38 -3.66
N GLU A 30 -21.43 -14.37 -2.91
CA GLU A 30 -22.65 -14.47 -2.10
C GLU A 30 -23.89 -14.77 -2.97
N ARG A 31 -24.04 -14.05 -4.08
CA ARG A 31 -25.14 -14.28 -5.04
C ARG A 31 -25.08 -15.67 -5.66
N THR A 32 -23.88 -16.15 -5.98
CA THR A 32 -23.67 -17.48 -6.56
C THR A 32 -24.03 -18.59 -5.57
N LEU A 33 -23.65 -18.44 -4.29
CA LEU A 33 -24.02 -19.39 -3.23
C LEU A 33 -25.55 -19.47 -3.04
N GLY A 34 -26.25 -18.34 -3.13
CA GLY A 34 -27.72 -18.32 -3.08
C GLY A 34 -28.37 -19.12 -4.22
N MET A 35 -27.77 -19.10 -5.41
CA MET A 35 -28.30 -19.80 -6.59
C MET A 35 -28.01 -21.30 -6.60
N ILE A 36 -26.85 -21.72 -6.09
CA ILE A 36 -26.49 -23.14 -5.97
C ILE A 36 -27.47 -23.86 -5.02
N SER A 37 -28.06 -23.14 -4.07
CA SER A 37 -29.11 -23.69 -3.19
C SER A 37 -30.44 -23.92 -3.90
N ASP A 38 -30.72 -23.22 -5.01
CA ASP A 38 -32.03 -23.16 -5.66
C ASP A 38 -32.08 -23.83 -7.05
N SER A 39 -30.94 -24.06 -7.70
CA SER A 39 -30.89 -24.68 -9.03
C SER A 39 -29.59 -25.44 -9.32
N ASP A 40 -29.70 -26.51 -10.10
CA ASP A 40 -28.56 -27.32 -10.54
C ASP A 40 -27.74 -26.59 -11.63
N THR A 41 -26.46 -26.33 -11.30
CA THR A 41 -25.27 -26.35 -12.20
C THR A 41 -24.86 -25.12 -13.02
N TYR A 42 -25.54 -23.96 -12.97
CA TYR A 42 -25.12 -22.78 -13.78
C TYR A 42 -24.46 -21.62 -13.00
N GLY A 43 -24.44 -21.68 -11.66
CA GLY A 43 -23.89 -20.58 -10.86
C GLY A 43 -22.40 -20.38 -11.07
N GLU A 44 -21.64 -21.47 -11.17
CA GLU A 44 -20.18 -21.46 -11.29
C GLU A 44 -19.72 -20.82 -12.60
N ASP A 45 -20.39 -21.09 -13.72
CA ASP A 45 -20.03 -20.53 -15.03
C ASP A 45 -20.20 -19.01 -15.05
N ILE A 46 -21.31 -18.54 -14.50
CA ILE A 46 -21.61 -17.11 -14.44
C ILE A 46 -20.64 -16.40 -13.49
N TYR A 47 -20.35 -17.00 -12.35
CA TYR A 47 -19.32 -16.50 -11.44
C TYR A 47 -17.97 -16.37 -12.15
N VAL A 48 -17.49 -17.43 -12.78
CA VAL A 48 -16.18 -17.46 -13.45
C VAL A 48 -16.10 -16.39 -14.54
N SER A 49 -17.15 -16.29 -15.37
CA SER A 49 -17.25 -15.29 -16.42
C SER A 49 -17.20 -13.85 -15.88
N ASN A 50 -17.94 -13.58 -14.81
CA ASN A 50 -17.96 -12.27 -14.16
C ASN A 50 -16.60 -11.90 -13.57
N ILE A 51 -15.92 -12.84 -12.92
CA ILE A 51 -14.61 -12.60 -12.33
C ILE A 51 -13.55 -12.32 -13.39
N PHE A 52 -13.57 -13.00 -14.54
CA PHE A 52 -12.65 -12.68 -15.62
C PHE A 52 -12.94 -11.32 -16.25
N ALA A 53 -14.20 -11.00 -16.52
CA ALA A 53 -14.56 -9.69 -17.08
C ALA A 53 -14.11 -8.55 -16.14
N MET A 54 -14.31 -8.72 -14.83
CA MET A 54 -13.86 -7.75 -13.84
C MET A 54 -12.33 -7.68 -13.76
N ALA A 55 -11.64 -8.83 -13.77
CA ALA A 55 -10.18 -8.87 -13.75
C ALA A 55 -9.57 -8.15 -14.97
N GLU A 56 -10.18 -8.27 -16.15
CA GLU A 56 -9.75 -7.56 -17.36
C GLU A 56 -9.95 -6.05 -17.26
N VAL A 57 -11.09 -5.59 -16.70
CA VAL A 57 -11.36 -4.16 -16.51
C VAL A 57 -10.42 -3.52 -15.49
N PHE A 58 -10.09 -4.24 -14.42
CA PHE A 58 -9.23 -3.75 -13.33
C PHE A 58 -7.76 -4.15 -13.46
N ASP A 59 -7.38 -4.79 -14.57
CA ASP A 59 -6.02 -5.24 -14.88
C ASP A 59 -5.40 -6.14 -13.80
N ILE A 60 -6.18 -7.10 -13.29
CA ILE A 60 -5.76 -8.03 -12.25
C ILE A 60 -5.03 -9.23 -12.90
N GLU A 61 -3.77 -9.01 -13.29
CA GLU A 61 -2.92 -9.99 -14.01
C GLU A 61 -2.97 -11.39 -13.40
N SER A 62 -2.87 -11.50 -12.08
CA SER A 62 -2.84 -12.79 -11.37
C SER A 62 -4.07 -13.68 -11.57
N ILE A 63 -5.21 -13.08 -11.97
CA ILE A 63 -6.45 -13.77 -12.34
C ILE A 63 -6.50 -13.99 -13.84
N ILE A 64 -6.13 -12.99 -14.66
CA ILE A 64 -6.05 -13.12 -16.12
C ILE A 64 -5.12 -14.27 -16.53
N ASP A 65 -3.99 -14.43 -15.85
CA ASP A 65 -3.03 -15.50 -16.07
C ASP A 65 -3.66 -16.88 -15.88
N VAL A 66 -4.61 -17.02 -14.95
CA VAL A 66 -5.36 -18.27 -14.77
C VAL A 66 -6.11 -18.62 -16.06
N ARG A 67 -6.66 -17.64 -16.79
CA ARG A 67 -7.31 -17.91 -18.08
C ARG A 67 -6.32 -18.46 -19.12
N ASN A 68 -5.12 -17.90 -19.16
CA ASN A 68 -4.09 -18.23 -20.15
C ASN A 68 -3.40 -19.58 -19.85
N GLU A 69 -3.18 -19.89 -18.57
CA GLU A 69 -2.65 -21.17 -18.11
C GLU A 69 -3.63 -22.33 -18.38
N TYR A 70 -4.92 -22.02 -18.55
CA TYR A 70 -5.99 -22.98 -18.80
C TYR A 70 -6.19 -23.25 -20.30
N GLY A 71 -5.19 -23.88 -20.92
CA GLY A 71 -5.21 -24.24 -22.34
C GLY A 71 -5.90 -25.57 -22.71
N GLY A 72 -6.89 -26.07 -21.95
CA GLY A 72 -7.50 -27.39 -22.23
C GLY A 72 -8.92 -27.61 -21.68
N PRO A 73 -9.60 -28.70 -22.10
CA PRO A 73 -10.97 -29.01 -21.67
C PRO A 73 -10.98 -29.51 -20.22
N LYS A 74 -11.11 -28.58 -19.27
CA LYS A 74 -11.35 -28.87 -17.86
C LYS A 74 -12.79 -28.58 -17.47
N SER A 75 -13.25 -29.22 -16.41
CA SER A 75 -14.59 -28.97 -15.88
C SER A 75 -14.69 -27.54 -15.34
N ILE A 76 -15.85 -26.88 -15.51
CA ILE A 76 -16.09 -25.54 -14.97
C ILE A 76 -15.90 -25.49 -13.44
N LEU A 77 -16.19 -26.62 -12.77
CA LEU A 77 -16.03 -26.78 -11.32
C LEU A 77 -14.55 -26.68 -10.88
N GLU A 78 -13.63 -27.27 -11.65
CA GLU A 78 -12.19 -27.15 -11.39
C GLU A 78 -11.71 -25.71 -11.55
N LEU A 79 -12.12 -25.05 -12.63
CA LEU A 79 -11.77 -23.66 -12.90
C LEU A 79 -12.32 -22.71 -11.82
N TYR A 80 -13.57 -22.91 -11.41
CA TYR A 80 -14.18 -22.22 -10.28
C TYR A 80 -13.37 -22.39 -9.00
N GLY A 81 -12.99 -23.63 -8.65
CA GLY A 81 -12.20 -23.92 -7.45
C GLY A 81 -10.84 -23.21 -7.45
N ILE A 82 -10.17 -23.16 -8.60
CA ILE A 82 -8.85 -22.54 -8.71
C ILE A 82 -8.95 -21.01 -8.69
N ILE A 83 -9.93 -20.42 -9.37
CA ILE A 83 -10.18 -18.97 -9.28
C ILE A 83 -10.49 -18.59 -7.84
N ARG A 84 -11.36 -19.34 -7.15
CA ARG A 84 -11.67 -19.09 -5.74
C ARG A 84 -10.43 -19.12 -4.87
N ASN A 85 -9.59 -20.15 -5.00
CA ASN A 85 -8.34 -20.25 -4.24
C ASN A 85 -7.39 -19.08 -4.53
N ARG A 86 -7.31 -18.64 -5.79
CA ARG A 86 -6.50 -17.49 -6.21
C ARG A 86 -7.01 -16.20 -5.59
N VAL A 87 -8.30 -15.94 -5.64
CA VAL A 87 -8.92 -14.77 -5.02
C VAL A 87 -8.77 -14.79 -3.50
N ASP A 88 -8.96 -15.94 -2.85
CA ASP A 88 -8.77 -16.07 -1.40
C ASP A 88 -7.32 -15.74 -1.00
N THR A 89 -6.35 -16.18 -1.81
CA THR A 89 -4.92 -15.84 -1.62
C THR A 89 -4.66 -14.34 -1.81
N LEU A 90 -5.24 -13.72 -2.85
CA LEU A 90 -5.14 -12.28 -3.09
C LEU A 90 -5.76 -11.46 -1.95
N SER A 91 -6.96 -11.84 -1.51
CA SER A 91 -7.67 -11.20 -0.41
C SER A 91 -6.86 -11.26 0.89
N LEU A 92 -6.28 -12.43 1.20
CA LEU A 92 -5.41 -12.59 2.36
C LEU A 92 -4.16 -11.71 2.26
N THR A 93 -3.49 -11.73 1.11
CA THR A 93 -2.27 -10.94 0.86
C THR A 93 -2.55 -9.46 1.01
N PHE A 94 -3.62 -8.96 0.38
CA PHE A 94 -4.06 -7.57 0.48
C PHE A 94 -4.37 -7.16 1.93
N ARG A 95 -5.07 -8.01 2.68
CA ARG A 95 -5.35 -7.77 4.11
C ARG A 95 -4.07 -7.74 4.94
N LEU A 96 -3.13 -8.64 4.69
CA LEU A 96 -1.83 -8.67 5.35
C LEU A 96 -0.98 -7.44 5.01
N GLU A 97 -1.03 -6.97 3.76
CA GLU A 97 -0.37 -5.74 3.35
C GLU A 97 -0.98 -4.52 4.01
N LYS A 98 -2.30 -4.38 4.04
CA LYS A 98 -2.98 -3.32 4.79
C LYS A 98 -2.67 -3.40 6.29
N PHE A 99 -2.64 -4.60 6.86
CA PHE A 99 -2.26 -4.80 8.25
C PHE A 99 -0.80 -4.40 8.51
N LYS A 100 0.12 -4.78 7.60
CA LYS A 100 1.53 -4.39 7.65
C LYS A 100 1.66 -2.87 7.54
N GLN A 101 0.96 -2.21 6.62
CA GLN A 101 0.95 -0.75 6.49
C GLN A 101 0.50 -0.08 7.81
N ARG A 102 -0.62 -0.55 8.40
CA ARG A 102 -1.13 -0.06 9.68
C ARG A 102 -0.17 -0.29 10.83
N ARG A 103 0.40 -1.50 10.96
CA ARG A 103 1.25 -1.91 12.09
C ARG A 103 2.68 -1.36 11.98
N SER A 104 3.20 -1.23 10.77
CA SER A 104 4.50 -0.62 10.54
C SER A 104 4.42 0.92 10.70
N GLY A 105 3.22 1.53 10.76
CA GLY A 105 3.06 2.98 10.76
C GLY A 105 3.75 3.62 9.55
N HIS A 106 3.86 2.90 8.44
CA HIS A 106 4.48 3.38 7.21
C HIS A 106 3.36 3.96 6.34
N GLY A 107 3.02 5.23 6.58
CA GLY A 107 2.41 6.05 5.56
C GLY A 107 3.28 6.06 4.28
N PRO A 108 2.75 6.54 3.14
CA PRO A 108 3.44 6.51 1.86
C PRO A 108 4.83 7.14 1.99
N VAL A 109 5.87 6.32 1.87
CA VAL A 109 7.27 6.73 1.94
C VAL A 109 7.57 7.50 0.67
N LEU A 110 7.69 8.81 0.78
CA LEU A 110 8.18 9.63 -0.33
C LEU A 110 9.67 9.34 -0.50
N SER A 111 10.08 8.88 -1.68
CA SER A 111 11.49 8.88 -2.07
C SER A 111 11.87 10.33 -2.36
N ILE A 112 12.73 10.90 -1.50
CA ILE A 112 13.12 12.30 -1.56
C ILE A 112 14.53 12.38 -2.17
N SER A 113 14.72 13.21 -3.21
CA SER A 113 16.05 13.43 -3.80
C SER A 113 16.99 14.13 -2.81
N ALA A 114 18.31 13.94 -2.98
CA ALA A 114 19.32 14.51 -2.10
C ALA A 114 19.20 16.04 -1.96
N ASP A 115 18.88 16.73 -3.05
CA ASP A 115 18.72 18.19 -3.10
C ASP A 115 17.51 18.66 -2.26
N ILE A 116 16.43 17.87 -2.24
CA ILE A 116 15.26 18.15 -1.41
C ILE A 116 15.58 17.85 0.06
N ILE A 117 16.33 16.78 0.36
CA ILE A 117 16.79 16.46 1.72
C ILE A 117 17.59 17.63 2.32
N GLU A 118 18.55 18.17 1.57
CA GLU A 118 19.38 19.28 2.01
C GLU A 118 18.55 20.55 2.24
N THR A 119 17.61 20.83 1.33
CA THR A 119 16.65 21.93 1.49
C THR A 119 15.80 21.76 2.75
N LEU A 120 15.30 20.55 3.03
CA LEU A 120 14.48 20.29 4.22
C LEU A 120 15.28 20.48 5.51
N ARG A 121 16.52 19.99 5.56
CA ARG A 121 17.43 20.18 6.69
C ARG A 121 17.71 21.66 6.96
N PHE A 122 17.91 22.44 5.89
CA PHE A 122 18.06 23.89 6.01
C PHE A 122 16.83 24.53 6.67
N HIS A 123 15.62 24.17 6.24
CA HIS A 123 14.39 24.71 6.84
C HIS A 123 14.18 24.23 8.29
N LEU A 124 14.47 22.96 8.62
CA LEU A 124 14.41 22.48 10.00
C LEU A 124 15.37 23.22 10.92
N THR A 125 16.57 23.54 10.43
CA THR A 125 17.56 24.33 11.18
C THR A 125 17.03 25.74 11.44
N GLN A 126 16.40 26.37 10.45
CA GLN A 126 15.76 27.67 10.63
C GLN A 126 14.60 27.61 11.62
N MET A 127 13.78 26.58 11.57
CA MET A 127 12.67 26.37 12.51
C MET A 127 13.17 26.19 13.94
N ARG A 128 14.24 25.41 14.18
CA ARG A 128 14.86 25.29 15.51
C ARG A 128 15.33 26.65 16.01
N SER A 129 16.08 27.39 15.19
CA SER A 129 16.56 28.73 15.56
C SER A 129 15.43 29.72 15.85
N ALA A 130 14.33 29.63 15.09
CA ALA A 130 13.14 30.45 15.33
C ALA A 130 12.50 30.11 16.69
N VAL A 131 12.26 28.83 16.95
CA VAL A 131 11.66 28.35 18.21
C VAL A 131 12.50 28.74 19.43
N ASP A 132 13.84 28.65 19.32
CA ASP A 132 14.74 29.01 20.42
C ASP A 132 14.68 30.50 20.79
N LYS A 133 14.48 31.36 19.78
CA LYS A 133 14.41 32.83 19.93
C LYS A 133 13.05 33.33 20.41
N VAL A 134 11.99 32.53 20.37
CA VAL A 134 10.67 32.97 20.83
C VAL A 134 10.61 32.99 22.35
N GLU A 135 10.47 34.19 22.91
CA GLU A 135 10.19 34.40 24.33
C GLU A 135 8.69 34.20 24.63
N GLY A 136 8.40 33.57 25.78
CA GLY A 136 7.02 33.30 26.24
C GLY A 136 6.48 31.90 25.95
N ILE A 137 7.23 31.03 25.26
CA ILE A 137 6.86 29.61 25.10
C ILE A 137 7.10 28.86 26.40
N PRO A 138 6.12 28.12 26.95
CA PRO A 138 6.35 27.22 28.08
C PRO A 138 7.47 26.21 27.77
N ILE A 139 8.38 25.99 28.72
CA ILE A 139 9.56 25.11 28.53
C ILE A 139 9.16 23.73 27.98
N ARG A 140 8.11 23.12 28.56
CA ARG A 140 7.60 21.81 28.10
C ARG A 140 7.16 21.82 26.62
N LYS A 141 6.52 22.90 26.16
CA LYS A 141 6.10 23.03 24.75
C LYS A 141 7.30 23.26 23.83
N ARG A 142 8.27 24.06 24.26
CA ARG A 142 9.52 24.25 23.52
C ARG A 142 10.25 22.91 23.33
N GLU A 143 10.38 22.13 24.39
CA GLU A 143 10.99 20.79 24.35
C GLU A 143 10.21 19.84 23.43
N ALA A 144 8.89 19.86 23.46
CA ALA A 144 8.05 19.06 22.56
C ALA A 144 8.30 19.42 21.09
N ILE A 145 8.29 20.71 20.74
CA ILE A 145 8.55 21.18 19.37
C ILE A 145 9.98 20.80 18.93
N VAL A 146 10.99 21.03 19.77
CA VAL A 146 12.39 20.69 19.46
C VAL A 146 12.58 19.18 19.30
N LYS A 147 11.92 18.37 20.12
CA LYS A 147 11.90 16.92 19.99
C LYS A 147 11.31 16.49 18.64
N ARG A 148 10.14 17.04 18.26
CA ARG A 148 9.53 16.75 16.95
C ARG A 148 10.40 17.18 15.77
N LEU A 149 11.05 18.35 15.86
CA LEU A 149 12.02 18.80 14.84
C LEU A 149 13.24 17.87 14.77
N SER A 150 13.60 17.18 15.85
CA SER A 150 14.70 16.20 15.88
C SER A 150 14.29 14.86 15.29
N GLU A 151 13.08 14.40 15.60
CA GLU A 151 12.48 13.21 14.99
C GLU A 151 12.37 13.35 13.47
N LEU A 152 11.90 14.51 12.98
CA LEU A 152 11.81 14.81 11.55
C LEU A 152 13.16 14.83 10.85
N ASP A 153 14.18 15.41 11.47
CA ASP A 153 15.54 15.47 10.93
C ASP A 153 16.15 14.06 10.78
N TYR A 154 15.91 13.20 11.78
CA TYR A 154 16.28 11.79 11.72
C TYR A 154 15.52 11.04 10.61
N GLU A 155 14.20 11.24 10.49
CA GLU A 155 13.42 10.61 9.41
C GLU A 155 13.87 11.03 8.01
N ILE A 156 14.18 12.31 7.82
CA ILE A 156 14.74 12.83 6.57
C ILE A 156 16.10 12.20 6.26
N SER A 157 16.94 12.00 7.29
CA SER A 157 18.26 11.38 7.13
C SER A 157 18.20 9.92 6.66
N THR A 158 17.11 9.22 6.98
CA THR A 158 16.90 7.82 6.57
C THR A 158 16.21 7.70 5.20
N SER A 159 16.01 8.81 4.48
CA SER A 159 15.29 8.89 3.20
C SER A 159 13.87 8.30 3.25
N ARG A 160 13.28 8.23 4.46
CA ARG A 160 11.95 7.69 4.71
C ARG A 160 11.15 8.66 5.56
N THR A 161 10.78 9.79 4.98
CA THR A 161 10.00 10.80 5.71
C THR A 161 8.51 10.47 5.66
N LYS A 162 7.89 10.31 6.83
CA LYS A 162 6.45 10.06 6.91
C LYS A 162 5.70 11.39 6.87
N TRP A 163 4.61 11.42 6.11
CA TRP A 163 3.71 12.59 6.08
C TRP A 163 3.12 12.90 7.46
N GLU A 164 2.89 11.85 8.25
CA GLU A 164 2.38 11.91 9.62
C GLU A 164 3.27 12.76 10.54
N SER A 165 4.59 12.60 10.45
CA SER A 165 5.53 13.35 11.30
C SER A 165 5.52 14.85 11.02
N TRP A 166 5.23 15.25 9.77
CA TRP A 166 5.03 16.67 9.42
C TRP A 166 3.69 17.20 9.93
N LEU A 167 2.63 16.39 9.89
CA LEU A 167 1.32 16.75 10.44
C LEU A 167 1.37 16.89 11.96
N ASP A 168 2.08 15.99 12.65
CA ASP A 168 2.30 16.06 14.10
C ASP A 168 2.98 17.39 14.49
N LEU A 169 4.03 17.79 13.76
CA LEU A 169 4.67 19.09 13.97
C LEU A 169 3.70 20.25 13.70
N ALA A 170 2.86 20.15 12.66
CA ALA A 170 1.87 21.16 12.34
C ALA A 170 0.84 21.34 13.48
N LEU A 171 0.37 20.23 14.05
CA LEU A 171 -0.58 20.21 15.17
C LEU A 171 0.05 20.79 16.44
N GLU A 172 1.30 20.40 16.74
CA GLU A 172 2.03 20.94 17.90
C GLU A 172 2.23 22.46 17.80
N LEU A 173 2.52 22.97 16.60
CA LEU A 173 2.61 24.42 16.36
C LEU A 173 1.24 25.10 16.46
N ALA A 174 0.17 24.45 16.00
CA ALA A 174 -1.19 24.98 16.05
C ALA A 174 -1.76 25.04 17.48
N ASP A 175 -1.31 24.17 18.39
CA ASP A 175 -1.71 24.17 19.81
C ASP A 175 -1.03 25.28 20.64
N THR A 176 -0.28 26.20 20.02
CA THR A 176 0.33 27.33 20.75
C THR A 176 -0.66 28.49 20.97
N THR A 177 -0.51 29.23 22.07
CA THR A 177 -1.37 30.39 22.39
C THR A 177 -1.23 31.49 21.34
N SER A 178 -2.25 32.33 21.13
CA SER A 178 -2.28 33.32 20.03
C SER A 178 -1.05 34.24 19.96
N GLU A 179 -0.57 34.75 21.09
CA GLU A 179 0.62 35.61 21.16
C GLU A 179 1.91 34.86 20.77
N VAL A 180 2.01 33.58 21.14
CA VAL A 180 3.11 32.70 20.75
C VAL A 180 2.99 32.28 19.29
N ALA A 181 1.77 32.06 18.81
CA ALA A 181 1.47 31.68 17.44
C ALA A 181 1.88 32.79 16.45
N GLU A 182 1.70 34.06 16.81
CA GLU A 182 2.20 35.20 16.03
C GLU A 182 3.73 35.18 15.93
N LYS A 183 4.43 34.90 17.04
CA LYS A 183 5.90 34.79 17.06
C LYS A 183 6.42 33.55 16.31
N LEU A 184 5.61 32.49 16.22
CA LEU A 184 5.88 31.27 15.45
C LEU A 184 5.37 31.32 13.99
N ALA A 185 4.78 32.43 13.56
CA ALA A 185 4.34 32.61 12.17
C ALA A 185 5.44 32.34 11.12
N PRO A 186 6.72 32.70 11.33
CA PRO A 186 7.81 32.34 10.41
C PRO A 186 7.97 30.82 10.27
N THR A 187 7.91 30.07 11.38
CA THR A 187 8.00 28.61 11.43
C THR A 187 6.84 27.97 10.66
N LYS A 188 5.62 28.50 10.82
CA LYS A 188 4.44 28.04 10.09
C LYS A 188 4.57 28.26 8.57
N LYS A 189 5.09 29.41 8.14
CA LYS A 189 5.35 29.69 6.71
C LYS A 189 6.37 28.72 6.11
N MET A 190 7.41 28.35 6.87
CA MET A 190 8.39 27.37 6.44
C MET A 190 7.76 25.98 6.30
N LEU A 191 6.94 25.57 7.25
CA LEU A 191 6.19 24.32 7.22
C LEU A 191 5.26 24.25 5.99
N ASP A 192 4.51 25.32 5.70
CA ASP A 192 3.65 25.42 4.52
C ASP A 192 4.45 25.33 3.20
N ALA A 193 5.64 25.95 3.16
CA ALA A 193 6.52 25.87 2.00
C ALA A 193 7.02 24.44 1.75
N ILE A 194 7.31 23.71 2.83
CA ILE A 194 7.68 22.29 2.78
C ILE A 194 6.51 21.45 2.29
N PHE A 195 5.31 21.63 2.87
CA PHE A 195 4.11 20.91 2.45
C PHE A 195 3.80 21.12 0.96
N LYS A 196 3.91 22.35 0.45
CA LYS A 196 3.71 22.64 -0.98
C LYS A 196 4.73 21.92 -1.86
N ARG A 197 5.98 21.76 -1.41
CA ARG A 197 7.03 21.05 -2.17
C ARG A 197 6.81 19.54 -2.14
N LEU A 198 6.49 18.98 -0.98
CA LEU A 198 6.20 17.55 -0.82
C LEU A 198 4.92 17.15 -1.58
N ALA A 199 3.88 17.97 -1.56
CA ALA A 199 2.66 17.74 -2.33
C ALA A 199 2.91 17.74 -3.85
N LYS A 200 3.84 18.57 -4.34
CA LYS A 200 4.30 18.52 -5.74
C LYS A 200 5.10 17.26 -6.05
N ALA A 201 5.96 16.82 -5.12
CA ALA A 201 6.73 15.58 -5.27
C ALA A 201 5.82 14.33 -5.32
N LYS A 202 4.75 14.27 -4.53
CA LYS A 202 3.75 13.18 -4.55
C LYS A 202 3.06 13.02 -5.92
N ARG A 203 2.91 14.10 -6.70
CA ARG A 203 2.34 14.04 -8.07
C ARG A 203 3.33 13.54 -9.13
N ASN A 204 4.62 13.61 -8.84
CA ASN A 204 5.70 13.25 -9.75
C ASN A 204 6.38 11.93 -9.37
N ALA A 205 5.90 11.23 -8.34
CA ALA A 205 6.30 9.86 -8.05
C ALA A 205 5.73 8.97 -9.16
N GLN A 206 6.40 8.93 -10.31
CA GLN A 206 6.26 7.86 -11.28
C GLN A 206 6.41 6.55 -10.51
N SER A 207 5.43 5.66 -10.70
CA SER A 207 5.50 4.28 -10.24
C SER A 207 6.89 3.76 -10.59
N LEU A 208 7.63 3.25 -9.60
CA LEU A 208 8.91 2.62 -9.87
C LEU A 208 8.68 1.54 -10.94
N PRO A 209 9.54 1.42 -11.96
CA PRO A 209 9.43 0.30 -12.89
C PRO A 209 9.42 -0.99 -12.07
N SER A 210 8.49 -1.88 -12.39
CA SER A 210 8.37 -3.18 -11.72
C SER A 210 9.76 -3.83 -11.65
N PRO A 211 10.19 -4.33 -10.47
CA PRO A 211 11.49 -4.94 -10.34
C PRO A 211 11.63 -6.08 -11.36
N ASP A 212 12.76 -6.14 -12.05
CA ASP A 212 13.06 -7.22 -13.00
C ASP A 212 12.83 -8.57 -12.30
N LYS A 213 12.07 -9.46 -12.96
CA LYS A 213 11.75 -10.80 -12.45
C LYS A 213 13.05 -11.46 -11.97
N GLN A 214 13.13 -11.72 -10.67
CA GLN A 214 14.27 -12.42 -10.08
C GLN A 214 14.40 -13.78 -10.78
N LYS A 215 15.56 -14.02 -11.42
CA LYS A 215 15.87 -15.34 -11.97
C LYS A 215 15.90 -16.34 -10.82
N GLN A 216 14.96 -17.26 -10.83
CA GLN A 216 14.89 -18.38 -9.92
C GLN A 216 16.21 -19.17 -10.05
N ILE A 217 16.93 -19.34 -8.95
CA ILE A 217 18.13 -20.17 -8.91
C ILE A 217 17.65 -21.61 -9.13
N GLU A 218 18.12 -22.22 -10.21
CA GLU A 218 17.83 -23.61 -10.57
C GLU A 218 18.30 -24.53 -9.44
N HIS A 219 17.40 -25.34 -8.89
CA HIS A 219 17.72 -26.32 -7.87
C HIS A 219 18.57 -27.41 -8.54
N GLN A 220 19.84 -27.55 -8.14
CA GLN A 220 20.62 -28.71 -8.53
C GLN A 220 19.99 -29.93 -7.86
N SER A 221 19.40 -30.79 -8.67
CA SER A 221 18.91 -32.10 -8.26
C SER A 221 20.10 -32.97 -7.85
N ASP A 222 20.08 -33.44 -6.61
CA ASP A 222 20.91 -34.53 -6.12
C ASP A 222 20.62 -35.80 -6.93
N ASP A 223 21.52 -36.15 -7.84
CA ASP A 223 21.61 -37.49 -8.45
C ASP A 223 23.08 -37.74 -8.78
N GLU A 224 23.81 -38.31 -7.81
CA GLU A 224 24.96 -39.21 -7.98
C GLU A 224 25.50 -39.57 -6.58
N ILE A 225 24.73 -40.37 -5.84
CA ILE A 225 25.34 -41.28 -4.85
C ILE A 225 25.43 -42.62 -5.58
N GLU A 226 26.51 -42.78 -6.34
CA GLU A 226 26.93 -44.07 -6.85
C GLU A 226 27.21 -44.99 -5.65
N SER A 227 26.54 -46.14 -5.68
CA SER A 227 26.76 -47.28 -4.83
C SER A 227 28.19 -47.84 -5.01
N GLU A 228 29.09 -47.57 -4.07
CA GLU A 228 30.32 -48.33 -3.87
C GLU A 228 30.08 -49.41 -2.80
N ASP A 229 29.73 -50.61 -3.29
CA ASP A 229 30.04 -51.88 -2.65
C ASP A 229 31.57 -52.08 -2.62
N ASP A 230 32.20 -52.13 -1.43
CA ASP A 230 33.19 -53.14 -1.04
C ASP A 230 33.86 -52.76 0.30
N ILE A 231 33.45 -53.41 1.40
CA ILE A 231 34.23 -53.47 2.65
C ILE A 231 34.65 -54.93 2.84
N PRO A 232 35.93 -55.30 2.61
CA PRO A 232 36.41 -56.63 2.95
C PRO A 232 36.73 -56.71 4.45
N PHE A 233 36.36 -57.84 5.05
CA PHE A 233 36.58 -58.23 6.45
C PHE A 233 38.07 -58.34 6.83
#